data_AF-Q92G68-F1
#
_entry.id   AF-Q92G68-F1
#
_cell.length_a   1.000
_cell.length_b   1.000
_cell.length_c   1.000
_cell.angle_alpha   90.00
_cell.angle_beta   90.00
_cell.angle_gamma   90.00
#
_symmetry.space_group_name_H-M   'P 1'
#
loop_
_entity.id
_entity.type
_entity.pdbx_description
1 polymer ?
#
loop_
_entity_poly.entity_id
_entity_poly.type
_entity_poly.pdbx_seq_one_letter_code
_entity_poly.pdbx_strand_id
1 'polypeptide(L)'
;MAGIRLTKIKDSGYQEYGISFQNLTIQKRQYNKVEGILGGEIKTTYYKDEFIIRPQIHAFINYDFKGKTPAIVADLNGLNEPLLVLAPKPTKMLYDLGAGAVIKKGRMEHGVHYSLNLAKKYHAQSGTLRFKVNF
;
A
#
# COMPACT_ATOMS: atom_id res chain seq x y z
N MET A 1 -16.34 -10.35 2.52
CA MET A 1 -14.98 -10.82 2.88
C MET A 1 -14.46 -9.95 4.03
N ALA A 2 -13.90 -10.58 5.06
CA ALA A 2 -13.27 -9.89 6.17
C ALA A 2 -11.93 -10.57 6.48
N GLY A 3 -10.95 -9.80 6.96
CA GLY A 3 -9.62 -10.31 7.28
C GLY A 3 -8.85 -9.37 8.19
N ILE A 4 -7.74 -9.85 8.74
CA ILE A 4 -6.80 -9.07 9.55
C ILE A 4 -5.43 -9.14 8.89
N ARG A 5 -4.77 -7.99 8.75
CA ARG A 5 -3.42 -7.85 8.18
C ARG A 5 -2.47 -7.31 9.24
N LEU A 6 -1.40 -8.06 9.47
CA LEU A 6 -0.30 -7.68 10.36
C LEU A 6 0.93 -7.36 9.50
N THR A 7 1.35 -6.10 9.51
CA THR A 7 2.50 -5.64 8.71
C THR A 7 3.60 -5.16 9.64
N LYS A 8 4.80 -5.72 9.52
CA LYS A 8 5.99 -5.25 10.24
C LYS A 8 6.89 -4.50 9.27
N ILE A 9 7.08 -3.20 9.50
CA ILE A 9 7.92 -2.35 8.68
C ILE A 9 9.20 -2.05 9.46
N LYS A 10 10.34 -2.33 8.82
CA LYS A 10 11.67 -2.02 9.31
C LYS A 10 12.30 -1.05 8.32
N ASP A 11 12.66 0.13 8.81
CA ASP A 11 13.32 1.16 8.03
C ASP A 11 14.74 1.36 8.57
N SER A 12 15.70 1.50 7.67
CA SER A 12 17.11 1.65 8.02
C SER A 12 17.44 3.13 8.20
N GLY A 13 18.23 3.45 9.21
CA GLY A 13 18.71 4.82 9.40
C GLY A 13 19.67 5.22 8.28
N TYR A 14 19.73 6.52 8.00
CA TYR A 14 20.70 7.08 7.06
C TYR A 14 21.26 8.39 7.61
N GLN A 15 22.46 8.74 7.14
CA GLN A 15 23.09 10.01 7.41
C GLN A 15 23.21 10.77 6.08
N GLU A 16 22.80 12.04 6.08
CA GLU A 16 22.98 12.92 4.93
C GLU A 16 24.46 13.33 4.82
N TYR A 17 24.97 13.38 3.59
CA TYR A 17 26.34 13.80 3.30
C TYR A 17 26.29 14.97 2.30
N GLY A 18 27.07 16.04 2.56
CA GLY A 18 27.15 17.19 1.64
C GLY A 18 27.35 18.55 2.31
N ILE A 19 27.29 18.63 3.65
CA ILE A 19 27.47 19.89 4.40
C ILE A 19 28.39 19.66 5.61
N SER A 20 29.31 20.57 5.88
CA SER A 20 30.37 20.35 6.89
C SER A 20 29.91 20.49 8.35
N PHE A 21 28.77 21.16 8.62
CA PHE A 21 28.37 21.57 9.98
C PHE A 21 26.89 21.32 10.33
N GLN A 22 26.12 20.61 9.48
CA GLN A 22 24.68 20.43 9.68
C GLN A 22 24.12 19.12 9.10
N ASN A 23 24.90 18.04 9.12
CA ASN A 23 24.42 16.74 8.62
C ASN A 23 23.34 16.15 9.54
N LEU A 24 22.20 15.77 8.96
CA LEU A 24 21.10 15.11 9.65
C LEU A 24 21.33 13.59 9.68
N THR A 25 21.28 13.01 10.87
CA THR A 25 21.30 11.56 11.08
C THR A 25 19.91 11.09 11.47
N ILE A 26 19.28 10.28 10.62
CA ILE A 26 17.98 9.68 10.89
C ILE A 26 18.18 8.29 11.48
N GLN A 27 17.65 8.06 12.67
CA GLN A 27 17.78 6.77 13.36
C GLN A 27 16.87 5.68 12.76
N LYS A 28 17.32 4.42 12.93
CA LYS A 28 16.59 3.21 12.50
C LYS A 28 15.20 3.13 13.16
N ARG A 29 14.19 2.72 12.39
CA ARG A 29 12.79 2.72 12.84
C ARG A 29 12.16 1.35 12.61
N GLN A 30 11.46 0.83 13.62
CA GLN A 30 10.65 -0.39 13.49
C GLN A 30 9.26 -0.14 14.02
N TYR A 31 8.24 -0.46 13.23
CA TYR A 31 6.86 -0.39 13.68
C TYR A 31 5.99 -1.49 13.11
N ASN A 32 4.97 -1.84 13.89
CA ASN A 32 3.99 -2.84 13.52
C ASN A 32 2.67 -2.14 13.24
N LYS A 33 2.05 -2.49 12.13
CA LYS A 33 0.73 -2.03 11.70
C LYS A 33 -0.25 -3.20 11.82
N VAL A 34 -1.43 -2.95 12.39
CA VAL A 34 -2.50 -3.95 12.53
C VAL A 34 -3.75 -3.39 11.88
N GLU A 35 -4.17 -4.01 10.79
CA GLU A 35 -5.25 -3.51 9.95
C GLU A 35 -6.38 -4.55 9.87
N GLY A 36 -7.61 -4.13 10.15
CA GLY A 36 -8.81 -4.89 9.83
C GLY A 36 -9.27 -4.57 8.42
N ILE A 37 -9.61 -5.58 7.64
CA ILE A 37 -10.09 -5.45 6.27
C ILE A 37 -11.53 -5.93 6.24
N LEU A 38 -12.43 -5.12 5.69
CA LEU A 38 -13.81 -5.49 5.46
C LEU A 38 -14.23 -5.03 4.07
N GLY A 39 -14.79 -5.91 3.27
CA GLY A 39 -15.25 -5.54 1.94
C GLY A 39 -15.81 -6.69 1.13
N GLY A 40 -16.00 -6.43 -0.15
CA GLY A 40 -16.59 -7.37 -1.08
C GLY A 40 -15.94 -7.27 -2.44
N GLU A 41 -16.03 -8.36 -3.17
CA GLU A 41 -15.62 -8.45 -4.54
C GLU A 41 -16.71 -9.14 -5.34
N ILE A 42 -17.01 -8.60 -6.51
CA ILE A 42 -17.93 -9.16 -7.47
C ILE A 42 -17.10 -9.58 -8.68
N LYS A 43 -17.19 -10.87 -9.02
CA LYS A 43 -16.57 -11.47 -10.20
C LYS A 43 -17.67 -12.11 -11.01
N THR A 44 -17.79 -11.74 -12.27
CA THR A 44 -18.70 -12.41 -13.22
C THR A 44 -17.85 -13.16 -14.23
N THR A 45 -18.36 -14.27 -14.77
CA THR A 45 -17.71 -14.99 -15.85
C THR A 45 -18.66 -15.09 -17.02
N TYR A 46 -18.26 -14.54 -18.17
CA TYR A 46 -18.95 -14.67 -19.44
C TYR A 46 -18.17 -15.62 -20.34
N TYR A 47 -18.87 -16.60 -20.88
CA TYR A 47 -18.34 -17.56 -21.84
C TYR A 47 -18.78 -17.14 -23.23
N LYS A 48 -17.83 -16.99 -24.16
CA LYS A 48 -18.08 -16.65 -25.55
C LYS A 48 -17.15 -17.49 -26.43
N ASP A 49 -17.64 -18.65 -26.87
CA ASP A 49 -16.93 -19.64 -27.70
C ASP A 49 -15.46 -19.87 -27.27
N GLU A 50 -14.51 -19.21 -27.93
CA GLU A 50 -13.07 -19.34 -27.65
C GLU A 50 -12.53 -18.44 -26.53
N PHE A 51 -13.35 -17.50 -26.03
CA PHE A 51 -12.97 -16.48 -25.06
C PHE A 51 -13.77 -16.62 -23.76
N ILE A 52 -13.07 -16.47 -22.63
CA ILE A 52 -13.69 -16.34 -21.31
C ILE A 52 -13.36 -14.94 -20.80
N ILE A 53 -14.39 -14.12 -20.58
CA ILE A 53 -14.24 -12.75 -20.07
C ILE A 53 -14.70 -12.73 -18.62
N ARG A 54 -13.83 -12.24 -17.74
CA ARG A 54 -14.06 -12.17 -16.29
C ARG A 54 -13.93 -10.74 -15.80
N PRO A 55 -15.00 -9.93 -15.86
CA PRO A 55 -15.00 -8.65 -15.17
C PRO A 55 -14.99 -8.87 -13.65
N GLN A 56 -14.29 -7.97 -12.97
CA GLN A 56 -14.06 -7.99 -11.54
C GLN A 56 -14.17 -6.57 -11.00
N ILE A 57 -14.95 -6.38 -9.94
CA ILE A 57 -15.04 -5.11 -9.21
C ILE A 57 -14.88 -5.45 -7.73
N HIS A 58 -14.10 -4.67 -7.00
CA HIS A 58 -13.92 -4.84 -5.57
C HIS A 58 -14.00 -3.51 -4.82
N ALA A 59 -14.45 -3.60 -3.58
CA ALA A 59 -14.49 -2.50 -2.64
C ALA A 59 -14.12 -3.01 -1.25
N PHE A 60 -13.06 -2.46 -0.67
CA PHE A 60 -12.56 -2.80 0.65
C PHE A 60 -12.35 -1.56 1.51
N ILE A 61 -12.58 -1.73 2.80
CA ILE A 61 -12.30 -0.75 3.85
C ILE A 61 -11.25 -1.37 4.75
N ASN A 62 -10.12 -0.70 4.89
CA ASN A 62 -9.02 -1.07 5.75
C ASN A 62 -9.00 -0.11 6.95
N TYR A 63 -9.15 -0.64 8.16
CA TYR A 63 -9.09 0.10 9.41
C TYR A 63 -7.81 -0.23 10.19
N ASP A 64 -6.99 0.77 10.49
CA ASP A 64 -5.78 0.60 11.31
C ASP A 64 -6.13 0.73 12.80
N PHE A 65 -5.97 -0.38 13.54
CA PHE A 65 -6.24 -0.44 14.98
C PHE A 65 -5.13 0.14 15.84
N LYS A 66 -3.88 0.11 15.36
CA LYS A 66 -2.72 0.43 16.21
C LYS A 66 -2.40 1.91 16.19
N GLY A 67 -2.67 2.63 15.10
CA GLY A 67 -2.70 4.10 15.02
C GLY A 67 -1.47 4.85 15.53
N LYS A 68 -0.36 4.15 15.80
CA LYS A 68 0.85 4.71 16.40
C LYS A 68 1.75 5.21 15.28
N THR A 69 1.92 6.53 15.21
CA THR A 69 3.01 7.10 14.42
C THR A 69 4.31 6.79 15.14
N PRO A 70 5.27 6.11 14.51
CA PRO A 70 6.56 5.97 15.15
C PRO A 70 7.25 7.34 15.14
N ALA A 71 7.74 7.82 16.28
CA ALA A 71 8.45 9.10 16.32
C ALA A 71 9.67 9.02 15.39
N ILE A 72 9.92 10.08 14.62
CA ILE A 72 11.17 10.20 13.86
C ILE A 72 12.12 10.96 14.77
N VAL A 73 13.18 10.28 15.20
CA VAL A 73 14.28 10.89 15.94
C VAL A 73 15.33 11.26 14.90
N ALA A 74 15.48 12.56 14.67
CA ALA A 74 16.50 13.11 13.79
C ALA A 74 17.52 13.85 14.63
N ASP A 75 18.79 13.49 14.48
CA ASP A 75 19.89 14.11 15.19
C ASP A 75 20.64 15.05 14.23
N LEU A 76 20.89 16.28 14.63
CA LEU A 76 21.57 17.27 13.80
C LEU A 76 22.98 17.46 14.35
N ASN A 77 23.99 17.12 13.55
CA ASN A 77 25.39 17.33 13.96
C ASN A 77 25.62 18.82 14.29
N GLY A 78 25.81 19.14 15.58
CA GLY A 78 25.98 20.50 16.10
C GLY A 78 24.97 20.94 17.18
N LEU A 79 23.86 20.22 17.36
CA LEU A 79 22.91 20.39 18.46
C LEU A 79 22.92 19.14 19.36
N ASN A 80 23.05 19.32 20.67
CA ASN A 80 23.05 18.21 21.65
C ASN A 80 21.65 17.64 21.92
N GLU A 81 20.60 18.17 21.29
CA GLU A 81 19.22 17.74 21.50
C GLU A 81 18.62 17.15 20.21
N PRO A 82 18.05 15.93 20.27
CA PRO A 82 17.43 15.30 19.12
C PRO A 82 16.17 16.05 18.72
N LEU A 83 16.05 16.37 17.43
CA LEU A 83 14.85 16.98 16.86
C LEU A 83 13.77 15.90 16.72
N LEU A 84 12.71 16.04 17.50
CA LEU A 84 11.48 15.26 17.34
C LEU A 84 10.75 15.75 16.10
N VAL A 85 11.00 15.09 14.96
CA VAL A 85 10.26 15.38 13.73
C VAL A 85 8.86 14.81 13.87
N LEU A 86 7.85 15.68 13.70
CA LEU A 86 6.45 15.28 13.70
C LEU A 86 6.20 14.31 12.54
N ALA A 87 6.15 13.03 12.86
CA ALA A 87 5.84 12.02 11.86
C ALA A 87 4.36 12.17 11.41
N PRO A 88 4.06 11.96 10.11
CA PRO A 88 2.70 12.10 9.60
C PRO A 88 1.75 11.13 10.30
N LYS A 89 0.68 11.65 10.89
CA LYS A 89 -0.33 10.85 11.61
C LYS A 89 -0.84 9.71 10.71
N PRO A 90 -0.86 8.46 11.18
CA PRO A 90 -1.33 7.34 10.39
C PRO A 90 -2.80 7.51 10.05
N THR A 91 -3.15 7.19 8.81
CA THR A 91 -4.54 7.20 8.36
C THR A 91 -5.26 6.00 8.98
N LYS A 92 -6.27 6.26 9.80
CA LYS A 92 -7.07 5.23 10.47
C LYS A 92 -7.97 4.42 9.53
N MET A 93 -8.43 5.01 8.43
CA MET A 93 -9.36 4.40 7.48
C MET A 93 -8.86 4.62 6.05
N LEU A 94 -8.74 3.52 5.31
CA LEU A 94 -8.35 3.51 3.90
C LEU A 94 -9.40 2.73 3.10
N TYR A 95 -9.93 3.37 2.07
CA TYR A 95 -10.89 2.81 1.12
C TYR A 95 -10.12 2.37 -0.12
N ASP A 96 -10.33 1.13 -0.54
CA ASP A 96 -9.71 0.54 -1.72
C ASP A 96 -10.82 0.11 -2.67
N LEU A 97 -10.91 0.77 -3.81
CA LEU A 97 -11.92 0.56 -4.84
C LEU A 97 -11.23 0.18 -6.12
N GLY A 98 -11.58 -0.95 -6.71
CA GLY A 98 -10.92 -1.42 -7.93
C GLY A 98 -11.86 -2.09 -8.89
N ALA A 99 -11.55 -1.97 -10.17
CA ALA A 99 -12.23 -2.64 -11.25
C ALA A 99 -11.22 -3.19 -12.25
N GLY A 100 -11.55 -4.31 -12.87
CA GLY A 100 -10.70 -4.92 -13.88
C GLY A 100 -11.46 -5.96 -14.68
N ALA A 101 -10.79 -6.46 -15.70
CA ALA A 101 -11.29 -7.56 -16.49
C ALA A 101 -10.14 -8.47 -16.89
N VAL A 102 -10.41 -9.77 -16.93
CA VAL A 102 -9.48 -10.77 -17.44
C VAL A 102 -10.11 -11.46 -18.64
N ILE A 103 -9.41 -11.47 -19.76
CA ILE A 103 -9.78 -12.18 -20.98
C ILE A 103 -8.86 -13.39 -21.10
N LYS A 104 -9.45 -14.58 -21.14
CA LYS A 104 -8.74 -15.83 -21.39
C LYS A 104 -9.06 -16.34 -22.79
N LYS A 105 -8.03 -16.68 -23.56
CA LYS A 105 -8.15 -17.38 -24.84
C LYS A 105 -7.22 -18.60 -24.82
N GLY A 106 -7.80 -19.80 -24.77
CA GLY A 106 -7.05 -21.05 -24.66
C GLY A 106 -6.06 -21.06 -23.48
N ARG A 107 -4.76 -21.07 -23.79
CA ARG A 107 -3.66 -21.09 -22.81
C ARG A 107 -3.22 -19.71 -22.31
N MET A 108 -3.70 -18.62 -22.91
CA MET A 108 -3.29 -17.25 -22.59
C MET A 108 -4.37 -16.50 -21.81
N GLU A 109 -3.96 -15.72 -20.81
CA GLU A 109 -4.80 -14.87 -19.99
C GLU A 109 -4.22 -13.45 -19.98
N HIS A 110 -5.07 -12.48 -20.33
CA HIS A 110 -4.75 -11.05 -20.38
C HIS A 110 -5.66 -10.34 -19.37
N GLY A 111 -5.09 -9.64 -18.41
CA GLY A 111 -5.80 -8.95 -17.36
C GLY A 111 -5.46 -7.48 -17.34
N VAL A 112 -6.47 -6.63 -17.21
CA VAL A 112 -6.31 -5.22 -16.91
C VAL A 112 -7.02 -4.94 -15.59
N HIS A 113 -6.37 -4.21 -14.71
CA HIS A 113 -6.92 -3.82 -13.43
C HIS A 113 -6.57 -2.37 -13.11
N TYR A 114 -7.51 -1.67 -12.50
CA TYR A 114 -7.34 -0.32 -12.01
C TYR A 114 -7.90 -0.23 -10.60
N SER A 115 -7.13 0.33 -9.67
CA SER A 115 -7.53 0.52 -8.29
C SER A 115 -7.22 1.92 -7.77
N LEU A 116 -8.08 2.38 -6.88
CA LEU A 116 -8.10 3.67 -6.23
C LEU A 116 -8.04 3.46 -4.73
N ASN A 117 -6.99 3.97 -4.11
CA ASN A 117 -6.76 3.90 -2.68
C ASN A 117 -6.93 5.31 -2.08
N LEU A 118 -7.98 5.50 -1.30
CA LEU A 118 -8.41 6.78 -0.73
C LEU A 118 -8.33 6.75 0.79
N ALA A 119 -7.81 7.83 1.36
CA ALA A 119 -7.59 8.00 2.78
C ALA A 119 -7.53 9.51 3.11
N LYS A 120 -7.77 9.89 4.37
CA LYS A 120 -7.92 11.31 4.77
C LYS A 120 -6.82 12.26 4.25
N LYS A 121 -5.58 11.79 4.13
CA LYS A 121 -4.44 12.54 3.59
C LYS A 121 -3.69 11.80 2.47
N TYR A 122 -4.25 10.70 1.95
CA TYR A 122 -3.56 9.82 1.01
C TYR A 122 -4.49 9.43 -0.13
N HIS A 123 -4.04 9.67 -1.34
CA HIS A 123 -4.74 9.33 -2.57
C HIS A 123 -3.72 8.65 -3.48
N ALA A 124 -3.99 7.41 -3.84
CA ALA A 124 -3.15 6.66 -4.77
C ALA A 124 -4.00 5.97 -5.82
N GLN A 125 -3.46 5.90 -7.02
CA GLN A 125 -4.07 5.22 -8.15
C GLN A 125 -3.06 4.22 -8.70
N SER A 126 -3.50 3.01 -9.00
CA SER A 126 -2.65 1.99 -9.59
C SER A 126 -3.36 1.30 -10.75
N GLY A 127 -2.71 1.31 -11.91
CA GLY A 127 -3.07 0.48 -13.06
C GLY A 127 -2.15 -0.72 -13.14
N THR A 128 -2.69 -1.90 -13.43
CA THR A 128 -1.92 -3.14 -13.58
C THR A 128 -2.34 -3.87 -14.84
N LEU A 129 -1.35 -4.26 -15.64
CA LEU A 129 -1.49 -5.17 -16.77
C LEU A 129 -0.88 -6.52 -16.40
N ARG A 130 -1.64 -7.60 -16.56
CA ARG A 130 -1.21 -8.96 -16.24
C ARG A 130 -1.31 -9.84 -17.47
N PHE A 131 -0.20 -10.45 -17.86
CA PHE A 131 -0.14 -11.46 -18.90
C PHE A 131 0.25 -12.78 -18.26
N LYS A 132 -0.53 -13.84 -18.49
CA LYS A 132 -0.26 -15.18 -17.96
C LYS A 132 -0.42 -16.21 -19.06
N VAL A 133 0.57 -17.09 -19.19
CA VAL A 133 0.54 -18.25 -20.08
C VAL A 133 0.51 -19.50 -19.22
N ASN A 134 -0.49 -20.36 -19.43
CA ASN A 134 -0.57 -21.67 -18.79
C ASN A 134 0.01 -22.70 -19.77
N PHE A 135 1.15 -23.31 -19.41
CA PHE A 135 1.81 -24.35 -20.19
C PHE A 135 1.14 -25.72 -19.98
#